data_AF-A0A9W6HSN3-F1
#
_entry.id   AF-A0A9W6HSN3-F1
#
_cell.length_a   1.000
_cell.length_b   1.000
_cell.length_c   1.000
_cell.angle_alpha   90.00
_cell.angle_beta   90.00
_cell.angle_gamma   90.00
#
_symmetry.space_group_name_H-M   'P 1'
#
loop_
_entity.id
_entity.type
_entity.pdbx_description
1 polymer ?
#
loop_
_entity_poly.entity_id
_entity_poly.type
_entity_poly.pdbx_seq_one_letter_code
_entity_poly.pdbx_strand_id
1 'polypeptide(L)'
;MTNNDAAPFDEASLPEDSSDDLFDVDVDVAPQYGYWGITVRELLMVGVWAVAFVVSFFPLGAGGASVWTTGLHWVLTIGVPTVALFLIVLRRFSPEGIRRVGSLGIDQFASVAFSVSAMLWVQHVWDSVSFALRLDGRVLGWVMWVELTCMLALVVLTVVAPLIPGLREDFEGRMETLAHRNANPIRPVIAYPTASSAQVAPAGSAVVEGDGGAGEGDGVTADADADAHESAVASDEAYTDVIVPLGDATAHDVSEIELTDDTESVEGTQTDVAPVEAGQPFWALAPETRPVHDEQGDVLFEIGPEAWILVIEDRGGAYVVRHDDGRVGYLHDTTDMTRG
;
A
#
# COMPACT_ATOMS: atom_id res chain seq x y z
N MET A 1 25.80 -67.04 39.76
CA MET A 1 26.22 -66.12 40.84
C MET A 1 27.27 -65.19 40.26
N THR A 2 26.93 -63.88 40.25
CA THR A 2 27.82 -62.72 40.49
C THR A 2 28.97 -62.46 39.51
N ASN A 3 29.28 -61.26 39.04
CA ASN A 3 28.72 -59.93 39.26
C ASN A 3 29.15 -59.06 38.08
N ASN A 4 28.31 -58.08 37.76
CA ASN A 4 28.52 -57.04 36.78
C ASN A 4 29.27 -55.89 37.48
N ASP A 5 30.56 -55.69 37.20
CA ASP A 5 31.30 -54.49 37.65
C ASP A 5 31.40 -53.52 36.47
N ALA A 6 30.46 -52.57 36.42
CA ALA A 6 30.55 -51.38 35.60
C ALA A 6 31.44 -50.35 36.32
N ALA A 7 32.54 -49.97 35.68
CA ALA A 7 33.39 -48.85 36.08
C ALA A 7 32.63 -47.50 35.96
N PRO A 8 33.00 -46.49 36.77
CA PRO A 8 32.24 -45.23 36.85
C PRO A 8 32.39 -44.40 35.56
N PHE A 9 31.28 -43.83 35.11
CA PHE A 9 31.25 -42.82 34.06
C PHE A 9 32.01 -41.58 34.55
N ASP A 10 33.05 -41.19 33.81
CA ASP A 10 33.83 -39.98 34.05
C ASP A 10 33.05 -38.78 33.47
N GLU A 11 32.33 -38.09 34.35
CA GLU A 11 31.40 -36.99 34.06
C GLU A 11 32.15 -35.64 33.93
N ALA A 12 33.27 -35.61 33.20
CA ALA A 12 34.17 -34.45 33.19
C ALA A 12 34.64 -33.99 31.79
N SER A 13 33.94 -34.37 30.72
CA SER A 13 34.28 -33.88 29.38
C SER A 13 33.08 -33.77 28.44
N LEU A 14 31.99 -33.17 28.90
CA LEU A 14 31.00 -32.60 27.99
C LEU A 14 31.34 -31.12 27.83
N PRO A 15 31.60 -30.63 26.60
CA PRO A 15 31.65 -29.19 26.37
C PRO A 15 30.27 -28.63 26.76
N GLU A 16 30.27 -27.80 27.79
CA GLU A 16 29.09 -27.06 28.23
C GLU A 16 28.55 -26.25 27.05
N ASP A 17 27.28 -26.50 26.80
CA ASP A 17 26.30 -25.70 26.10
C ASP A 17 26.78 -24.33 25.60
N SER A 18 27.13 -24.24 24.33
CA SER A 18 27.29 -22.97 23.60
C SER A 18 26.10 -22.76 22.65
N SER A 19 24.88 -23.12 23.08
CA SER A 19 23.66 -22.94 22.28
C SER A 19 22.92 -21.63 22.57
N ASP A 20 23.20 -20.96 23.68
CA ASP A 20 22.34 -19.89 24.20
C ASP A 20 22.75 -18.46 23.81
N ASP A 21 23.83 -18.29 23.01
CA ASP A 21 24.29 -16.97 22.53
C ASP A 21 23.80 -16.61 21.11
N LEU A 22 22.80 -17.31 20.56
CA LEU A 22 22.36 -17.13 19.15
C LEU A 22 21.06 -16.34 18.95
N PHE A 23 20.41 -15.84 20.00
CA PHE A 23 19.08 -15.21 19.86
C PHE A 23 18.88 -13.93 20.67
N ASP A 24 19.89 -13.06 20.73
CA ASP A 24 19.62 -11.64 21.00
C ASP A 24 20.72 -10.75 20.43
N VAL A 25 20.91 -10.82 19.11
CA VAL A 25 21.43 -9.63 18.44
C VAL A 25 20.20 -8.74 18.24
N ASP A 26 19.83 -8.01 19.28
CA ASP A 26 19.24 -6.69 19.08
C ASP A 26 20.22 -6.00 18.14
N VAL A 27 19.90 -6.03 16.84
CA VAL A 27 20.58 -5.20 15.86
C VAL A 27 20.11 -3.81 16.25
N ASP A 28 20.81 -3.20 17.21
CA ASP A 28 20.80 -1.79 17.45
C ASP A 28 21.21 -1.15 16.12
N VAL A 29 20.22 -0.95 15.25
CA VAL A 29 20.40 -0.27 13.98
C VAL A 29 20.81 1.13 14.38
N ALA A 30 22.12 1.39 14.31
CA ALA A 30 22.68 2.67 14.70
C ALA A 30 21.90 3.78 13.99
N PRO A 31 21.42 4.81 14.72
CA PRO A 31 20.65 5.88 14.12
C PRO A 31 21.45 6.49 12.97
N GLN A 32 20.90 6.42 11.75
CA GLN A 32 21.58 6.92 10.57
C GLN A 32 21.88 8.40 10.75
N TYR A 33 23.12 8.80 10.45
CA TYR A 33 23.54 10.20 10.58
C TYR A 33 22.83 11.06 9.52
N GLY A 34 21.69 11.62 9.89
CA GLY A 34 20.95 12.59 9.08
C GLY A 34 21.53 13.98 9.25
N TYR A 35 21.82 14.67 8.16
CA TYR A 35 22.08 16.10 8.22
C TYR A 35 20.74 16.80 8.45
N TRP A 36 20.60 17.55 9.55
CA TRP A 36 19.36 18.27 9.92
C TRP A 36 18.12 17.37 10.11
N GLY A 37 18.34 16.11 10.48
CA GLY A 37 17.23 15.16 10.62
C GLY A 37 16.58 14.77 9.30
N ILE A 38 17.28 14.92 8.16
CA ILE A 38 16.88 14.46 6.82
C ILE A 38 17.91 13.43 6.34
N THR A 39 17.48 12.39 5.60
CA THR A 39 18.42 11.39 5.06
C THR A 39 19.20 11.98 3.88
N VAL A 40 20.40 11.45 3.61
CA VAL A 40 21.20 11.89 2.45
C VAL A 40 20.41 11.75 1.15
N ARG A 41 19.62 10.67 1.01
CA ARG A 41 18.73 10.45 -0.13
C ARG A 41 17.72 11.57 -0.29
N GLU A 42 17.03 11.95 0.78
CA GLU A 42 16.04 13.02 0.76
C GLU A 42 16.67 14.38 0.44
N LEU A 43 17.84 14.67 1.00
CA LEU A 43 18.59 15.89 0.69
C LEU A 43 18.99 15.95 -0.80
N LEU A 44 19.46 14.84 -1.37
CA LEU A 44 19.79 14.74 -2.79
C LEU A 44 18.55 14.93 -3.66
N MET A 45 17.42 14.32 -3.31
CA MET A 45 16.16 14.50 -4.04
C MET A 45 15.71 15.96 -4.03
N VAL A 46 15.76 16.63 -2.86
CA VAL A 46 15.43 18.06 -2.76
C VAL A 46 16.39 18.92 -3.59
N GLY A 47 17.70 18.63 -3.56
CA GLY A 47 18.68 19.36 -4.35
C GLY A 47 18.48 19.22 -5.86
N VAL A 48 18.28 18.00 -6.36
CA VAL A 48 18.03 17.72 -7.79
C VAL A 48 16.72 18.34 -8.24
N TRP A 49 15.65 18.20 -7.44
CA TRP A 49 14.37 18.83 -7.73
C TRP A 49 14.47 20.37 -7.73
N ALA A 50 15.21 20.98 -6.81
CA ALA A 50 15.34 22.43 -6.78
C ALA A 50 16.00 22.96 -8.07
N VAL A 51 16.99 22.25 -8.59
CA VAL A 51 17.58 22.56 -9.91
C VAL A 51 16.53 22.43 -11.01
N ALA A 52 15.82 21.31 -11.09
CA ALA A 52 14.75 21.10 -12.08
C ALA A 52 13.68 22.20 -12.00
N PHE A 53 13.16 22.48 -10.80
CA PHE A 53 12.13 23.48 -10.57
C PHE A 53 12.57 24.87 -11.02
N VAL A 54 13.80 25.30 -10.70
CA VAL A 54 14.32 26.60 -11.16
C VAL A 54 14.51 26.62 -12.67
N VAL A 55 15.08 25.55 -13.25
CA VAL A 55 15.30 25.42 -14.69
C VAL A 55 13.98 25.42 -15.47
N SER A 56 12.89 24.95 -14.87
CA SER A 56 11.56 24.90 -15.49
C SER A 56 11.00 26.29 -15.89
N PHE A 57 11.47 27.36 -15.25
CA PHE A 57 11.09 28.73 -15.60
C PHE A 57 11.79 29.26 -16.86
N PHE A 58 12.85 28.59 -17.30
CA PHE A 58 13.59 29.00 -18.50
C PHE A 58 12.84 28.58 -19.78
N PRO A 59 13.02 29.31 -20.89
CA PRO A 59 12.41 28.96 -22.17
C PRO A 59 12.83 27.59 -22.68
N LEU A 60 11.87 26.80 -23.17
CA LEU A 60 12.13 25.48 -23.76
C LEU A 60 12.77 25.57 -25.15
N GLY A 61 12.57 26.69 -25.85
CA GLY A 61 13.11 26.92 -27.18
C GLY A 61 13.13 28.39 -27.57
N ALA A 62 13.44 28.67 -28.83
CA ALA A 62 13.64 30.03 -29.34
C ALA A 62 12.41 30.96 -29.21
N GLY A 63 11.20 30.39 -29.04
CA GLY A 63 9.96 31.15 -28.86
C GLY A 63 9.77 31.78 -27.48
N GLY A 64 10.69 31.60 -26.53
CA GLY A 64 10.64 32.24 -25.21
C GLY A 64 9.64 31.62 -24.22
N ALA A 65 8.79 30.68 -24.66
CA ALA A 65 7.83 29.99 -23.81
C ALA A 65 8.53 28.99 -22.87
N SER A 66 8.19 29.06 -21.59
CA SER A 66 8.59 28.07 -20.58
C SER A 66 7.53 26.97 -20.45
N VAL A 67 7.81 25.93 -19.65
CA VAL A 67 6.87 24.82 -19.45
C VAL A 67 5.53 25.31 -18.86
N TRP A 68 5.57 26.35 -18.02
CA TRP A 68 4.42 26.96 -17.37
C TRP A 68 3.47 27.68 -18.33
N THR A 69 4.01 28.19 -19.43
CA THR A 69 3.22 28.92 -20.45
C THR A 69 2.69 28.01 -21.56
N THR A 70 3.06 26.72 -21.55
CA THR A 70 2.79 25.77 -22.64
C THR A 70 1.60 24.85 -22.30
N GLY A 71 0.49 25.42 -21.81
CA GLY A 71 -0.74 24.69 -21.49
C GLY A 71 -0.66 23.89 -20.18
N LEU A 72 -1.20 22.67 -20.15
CA LEU A 72 -1.27 21.82 -18.94
C LEU A 72 -0.09 20.82 -18.80
N HIS A 73 0.86 20.83 -19.73
CA HIS A 73 1.97 19.87 -19.71
C HIS A 73 2.84 19.97 -18.45
N TRP A 74 2.97 21.18 -17.89
CA TRP A 74 3.70 21.42 -16.64
C TRP A 74 3.18 20.57 -15.46
N VAL A 75 1.91 20.17 -15.48
CA VAL A 75 1.31 19.37 -14.40
C VAL A 75 2.04 18.04 -14.27
N LEU A 76 2.26 17.33 -15.39
CA LEU A 76 2.91 16.02 -15.34
C LEU A 76 4.44 16.12 -15.37
N THR A 77 5.01 17.15 -16.00
CA THR A 77 6.47 17.29 -16.11
C THR A 77 7.10 17.89 -14.86
N ILE A 78 6.41 18.78 -14.13
CA ILE A 78 6.95 19.47 -12.94
C ILE A 78 6.02 19.36 -11.73
N GLY A 79 4.71 19.54 -11.92
CA GLY A 79 3.73 19.58 -10.82
C GLY A 79 3.67 18.29 -10.01
N VAL A 80 3.45 17.16 -10.67
CA VAL A 80 3.36 15.82 -10.05
C VAL A 80 4.68 15.43 -9.34
N PRO A 81 5.87 15.58 -9.97
CA PRO A 81 7.15 15.44 -9.27
C PRO A 81 7.29 16.33 -8.04
N THR A 82 6.81 17.58 -8.11
CA THR A 82 6.88 18.52 -6.99
C THR A 82 6.00 18.05 -5.83
N VAL A 83 4.77 17.60 -6.12
CA VAL A 83 3.88 17.02 -5.11
C VAL A 83 4.51 15.77 -4.48
N ALA A 84 5.07 14.89 -5.29
CA ALA A 84 5.75 13.69 -4.80
C ALA A 84 6.90 14.00 -3.84
N LEU A 85 7.77 14.96 -4.19
CA LEU A 85 8.83 15.40 -3.30
C LEU A 85 8.26 16.03 -2.02
N PHE A 86 7.24 16.87 -2.13
CA PHE A 86 6.68 17.53 -0.97
C PHE A 86 6.06 16.53 0.01
N LEU A 87 5.41 15.47 -0.50
CA LEU A 87 4.92 14.36 0.33
C LEU A 87 6.06 13.60 1.03
N ILE A 88 7.19 13.39 0.35
CA ILE A 88 8.38 12.80 0.98
C ILE A 88 8.89 13.68 2.12
N VAL A 89 8.96 14.99 1.90
CA VAL A 89 9.44 15.93 2.92
C VAL A 89 8.44 16.03 4.08
N LEU A 90 7.15 16.14 3.80
CA LEU A 90 6.10 16.25 4.80
C LEU A 90 6.02 15.02 5.70
N ARG A 91 6.24 13.80 5.16
CA ARG A 91 6.23 12.58 5.98
C ARG A 91 7.27 12.62 7.11
N ARG A 92 8.34 13.41 6.93
CA ARG A 92 9.41 13.54 7.92
C ARG A 92 9.00 14.42 9.09
N PHE A 93 8.26 15.50 8.80
CA PHE A 93 7.76 16.42 9.81
C PHE A 93 6.45 15.95 10.45
N SER A 94 5.73 15.03 9.81
CA SER A 94 4.50 14.43 10.33
C SER A 94 4.52 12.90 10.17
N PRO A 95 5.24 12.16 11.05
CA PRO A 95 5.33 10.69 10.97
C PRO A 95 3.99 9.96 11.20
N GLU A 96 3.09 10.58 11.97
CA GLU A 96 1.72 10.16 12.22
C GLU A 96 0.75 10.54 11.08
N GLY A 97 1.18 11.40 10.15
CA GLY A 97 0.34 12.01 9.12
C GLY A 97 0.02 11.10 7.92
N ILE A 98 -0.17 11.70 6.74
CA ILE A 98 -0.50 10.97 5.52
C ILE A 98 0.68 10.04 5.17
N ARG A 99 0.51 8.72 5.34
CA ARG A 99 1.54 7.71 5.00
C ARG A 99 1.44 7.18 3.56
N ARG A 100 0.34 7.46 2.86
CA ARG A 100 -0.01 6.85 1.56
C ARG A 100 -0.84 7.75 0.67
N VAL A 101 -0.75 7.52 -0.63
CA VAL A 101 -1.55 8.17 -1.68
C VAL A 101 -2.40 7.11 -2.34
N GLY A 102 -3.69 7.04 -1.98
CA GLY A 102 -4.57 5.96 -2.41
C GLY A 102 -4.09 4.61 -1.86
N SER A 103 -3.80 3.65 -2.75
CA SER A 103 -3.24 2.34 -2.38
C SER A 103 -1.70 2.30 -2.36
N LEU A 104 -1.02 3.37 -2.78
CA LEU A 104 0.43 3.42 -2.90
C LEU A 104 1.07 4.04 -1.66
N GLY A 105 2.19 3.48 -1.23
CA GLY A 105 3.09 4.16 -0.29
C GLY A 105 3.68 5.42 -0.93
N ILE A 106 4.06 6.42 -0.13
CA ILE A 106 4.62 7.68 -0.64
C ILE A 106 5.86 7.45 -1.51
N ASP A 107 6.75 6.53 -1.11
CA ASP A 107 7.94 6.17 -1.90
C ASP A 107 7.58 5.57 -3.27
N GLN A 108 6.50 4.78 -3.36
CA GLN A 108 6.02 4.19 -4.61
C GLN A 108 5.35 5.24 -5.51
N PHE A 109 4.55 6.12 -4.92
CA PHE A 109 3.98 7.25 -5.64
C PHE A 109 5.08 8.12 -6.25
N ALA A 110 6.14 8.40 -5.49
CA ALA A 110 7.24 9.22 -5.96
C ALA A 110 8.02 8.58 -7.12
N SER A 111 8.32 7.27 -7.05
CA SER A 111 9.01 6.59 -8.15
C SER A 111 8.18 6.59 -9.44
N VAL A 112 6.85 6.41 -9.33
CA VAL A 112 5.93 6.50 -10.47
C VAL A 112 5.86 7.93 -11.01
N ALA A 113 5.69 8.92 -10.15
CA ALA A 113 5.65 10.34 -10.50
C ALA A 113 6.90 10.78 -11.28
N PHE A 114 8.09 10.44 -10.76
CA PHE A 114 9.36 10.78 -11.42
C PHE A 114 9.55 10.02 -12.73
N SER A 115 9.14 8.75 -12.81
CA SER A 115 9.26 7.96 -14.05
C SER A 115 8.34 8.49 -15.15
N VAL A 116 7.10 8.84 -14.82
CA VAL A 116 6.14 9.45 -15.76
C VAL A 116 6.69 10.78 -16.27
N SER A 117 7.18 11.64 -15.37
CA SER A 117 7.79 12.91 -15.77
C SER A 117 9.03 12.72 -16.65
N ALA A 118 9.94 11.80 -16.27
CA ALA A 118 11.14 11.50 -17.06
C ALA A 118 10.78 11.07 -18.49
N MET A 119 9.77 10.23 -18.66
CA MET A 119 9.30 9.81 -19.99
C MET A 119 8.74 10.99 -20.80
N LEU A 120 8.03 11.92 -20.16
CA LEU A 120 7.54 13.13 -20.83
C LEU A 120 8.69 14.05 -21.24
N TRP A 121 9.75 14.16 -20.43
CA TRP A 121 10.95 14.90 -20.83
C TRP A 121 11.71 14.22 -21.97
N VAL A 122 11.75 12.89 -22.04
CA VAL A 122 12.25 12.16 -23.22
C VAL A 122 11.44 12.53 -24.45
N GLN A 123 10.11 12.54 -24.36
CA GLN A 123 9.23 12.96 -25.45
C GLN A 123 9.53 14.39 -25.91
N HIS A 124 9.68 15.34 -24.97
CA HIS A 124 10.06 16.71 -25.31
C HIS A 124 11.40 16.77 -26.05
N VAL A 125 12.45 16.10 -25.53
CA VAL A 125 13.77 16.02 -26.17
C VAL A 125 13.65 15.44 -27.59
N TRP A 126 12.86 14.36 -27.75
CA TRP A 126 12.62 13.75 -29.05
C TRP A 126 11.95 14.72 -30.04
N ASP A 127 10.94 15.46 -29.60
CA ASP A 127 10.24 16.45 -30.43
C ASP A 127 11.17 17.61 -30.83
N SER A 128 12.01 18.08 -29.90
CA SER A 128 13.03 19.10 -30.18
C SER A 128 14.07 18.62 -31.19
N VAL A 129 14.58 17.40 -31.05
CA VAL A 129 15.52 16.81 -32.01
C VAL A 129 14.86 16.63 -33.38
N SER A 130 13.64 16.11 -33.41
CA SER A 130 12.86 15.91 -34.64
C SER A 130 12.59 17.24 -35.36
N PHE A 131 12.29 18.30 -34.61
CA PHE A 131 12.11 19.64 -35.14
C PHE A 131 13.44 20.24 -35.64
N ALA A 132 14.53 20.11 -34.88
CA ALA A 132 15.84 20.60 -35.25
C ALA A 132 16.35 19.98 -36.56
N LEU A 133 16.14 18.67 -36.76
CA LEU A 133 16.52 17.98 -38.00
C LEU A 133 15.76 18.49 -39.23
N ARG A 134 14.56 19.07 -39.07
CA ARG A 134 13.78 19.64 -40.18
C ARG A 134 14.23 21.06 -40.56
N LEU A 135 14.96 21.76 -39.68
CA LEU A 135 15.32 23.18 -39.80
C LEU A 135 16.84 23.42 -39.78
N ASP A 136 17.65 22.45 -40.23
CA ASP A 136 19.13 22.51 -40.23
C ASP A 136 19.77 22.76 -38.84
N GLY A 137 19.21 22.15 -37.80
CA GLY A 137 19.92 21.87 -36.54
C GLY A 137 20.04 23.03 -35.53
N ARG A 138 19.37 24.17 -35.74
CA ARG A 138 19.62 25.40 -34.95
C ARG A 138 18.86 25.56 -33.64
N VAL A 139 18.07 24.58 -33.18
CA VAL A 139 17.14 24.78 -32.04
C VAL A 139 17.16 23.63 -31.02
N LEU A 140 18.33 23.34 -30.45
CA LEU A 140 18.41 22.50 -29.24
C LEU A 140 18.48 23.40 -28.00
N GLY A 141 17.39 23.45 -27.23
CA GLY A 141 17.36 24.10 -25.92
C GLY A 141 18.10 23.24 -24.89
N TRP A 142 19.06 23.82 -24.18
CA TRP A 142 19.81 23.11 -23.11
C TRP A 142 18.91 22.71 -21.93
N VAL A 143 17.85 23.49 -21.68
CA VAL A 143 16.87 23.30 -20.60
C VAL A 143 16.31 21.88 -20.60
N MET A 144 15.94 21.37 -21.77
CA MET A 144 15.29 20.06 -21.92
C MET A 144 16.22 18.90 -21.54
N TRP A 145 17.52 19.05 -21.80
CA TRP A 145 18.53 18.06 -21.42
C TRP A 145 18.81 18.09 -19.92
N VAL A 146 18.86 19.28 -19.32
CA VAL A 146 19.03 19.42 -17.87
C VAL A 146 17.84 18.84 -17.13
N GLU A 147 16.63 19.13 -17.59
CA GLU A 147 15.39 18.60 -17.00
C GLU A 147 15.30 17.08 -17.13
N LEU A 148 15.60 16.54 -18.31
CA LEU A 148 15.69 15.09 -18.49
C LEU A 148 16.71 14.46 -17.53
N THR A 149 17.89 15.07 -17.40
CA THR A 149 18.94 14.58 -16.50
C THR A 149 18.49 14.61 -15.04
N CYS A 150 17.82 15.69 -14.61
CA CYS A 150 17.29 15.80 -13.25
C CYS A 150 16.20 14.76 -12.98
N MET A 151 15.27 14.55 -13.90
CA MET A 151 14.21 13.54 -13.73
C MET A 151 14.76 12.12 -13.72
N LEU A 152 15.74 11.81 -14.56
CA LEU A 152 16.45 10.53 -14.51
C LEU A 152 17.19 10.35 -13.18
N ALA A 153 17.84 11.39 -12.66
CA ALA A 153 18.48 11.34 -11.36
C ALA A 153 17.48 11.08 -10.22
N LEU A 154 16.29 11.70 -10.25
CA LEU A 154 15.21 11.43 -9.29
C LEU A 154 14.68 9.99 -9.39
N VAL A 155 14.57 9.43 -10.60
CA VAL A 155 14.24 8.02 -10.80
C VAL A 155 15.31 7.11 -10.22
N VAL A 156 16.60 7.41 -10.43
CA VAL A 156 17.71 6.66 -9.85
C VAL A 156 17.68 6.71 -8.31
N LEU A 157 17.45 7.90 -7.73
CA LEU A 157 17.35 8.10 -6.29
C LEU A 157 16.14 7.41 -5.63
N THR A 158 15.15 6.98 -6.40
CA THR A 158 13.97 6.27 -5.88
C THR A 158 14.00 4.77 -6.16
N VAL A 159 14.39 4.36 -7.37
CA VAL A 159 14.36 2.95 -7.81
C VAL A 159 15.68 2.24 -7.52
N VAL A 160 16.81 2.90 -7.74
CA VAL A 160 18.15 2.28 -7.65
C VAL A 160 18.80 2.54 -6.29
N ALA A 161 18.27 3.45 -5.47
CA ALA A 161 18.81 3.77 -4.15
C ALA A 161 19.08 2.57 -3.23
N PRO A 162 18.25 1.50 -3.18
CA PRO A 162 18.58 0.31 -2.38
C PRO A 162 19.86 -0.43 -2.81
N LEU A 163 20.35 -0.19 -4.02
CA LEU A 163 21.55 -0.82 -4.58
C LEU A 163 22.82 0.05 -4.40
N ILE A 164 22.66 1.32 -4.01
CA ILE A 164 23.77 2.28 -3.92
C ILE A 164 24.28 2.33 -2.47
N PRO A 165 25.57 2.04 -2.23
CA PRO A 165 26.15 2.15 -0.89
C PRO A 165 26.07 3.61 -0.40
N GLY A 166 25.64 3.85 0.84
CA GLY A 166 25.36 5.18 1.39
C GLY A 166 23.90 5.65 1.25
N LEU A 167 23.11 5.02 0.37
CA LEU A 167 21.65 5.24 0.29
C LEU A 167 20.86 4.03 0.78
N ARG A 168 21.45 2.82 0.76
CA ARG A 168 20.81 1.57 1.19
C ARG A 168 20.43 1.59 2.66
N GLU A 169 21.23 2.24 3.50
CA GLU A 169 21.05 2.30 4.95
C GLU A 169 19.75 3.04 5.34
N ASP A 170 19.18 3.86 4.45
CA ASP A 170 17.84 4.49 4.65
C ASP A 170 16.70 3.45 4.56
N PHE A 171 16.95 2.29 3.97
CA PHE A 171 15.99 1.19 3.88
C PHE A 171 16.22 0.11 4.96
N GLU A 172 17.41 0.08 5.54
CA GLU A 172 17.75 -0.83 6.64
C GLU A 172 17.00 -0.38 7.92
N GLY A 173 16.33 -1.31 8.59
CA GLY A 173 15.58 -1.02 9.82
C GLY A 173 14.16 -0.46 9.60
N ARG A 174 13.65 -0.38 8.37
CA ARG A 174 12.23 -0.08 8.14
C ARG A 174 11.38 -1.29 8.54
N MET A 175 10.46 -1.08 9.48
CA MET A 175 9.47 -2.09 9.84
C MET A 175 8.60 -2.43 8.63
N GLU A 176 8.44 -3.72 8.35
CA GLU A 176 7.52 -4.19 7.34
C GLU A 176 6.08 -3.91 7.80
N THR A 177 5.48 -2.84 7.29
CA THR A 177 4.07 -2.55 7.56
C THR A 177 3.19 -3.36 6.62
N LEU A 178 2.22 -4.08 7.20
CA LEU A 178 1.24 -4.87 6.45
C LEU A 178 0.59 -4.01 5.35
N ALA A 179 0.63 -4.50 4.11
CA ALA A 179 0.13 -3.76 2.97
C ALA A 179 -1.38 -3.48 3.12
N HIS A 180 -1.83 -2.40 2.48
CA HIS A 180 -3.25 -2.07 2.50
C HIS A 180 -4.07 -3.21 1.87
N ARG A 181 -5.33 -3.41 2.30
CA ARG A 181 -6.20 -4.50 1.82
C ARG A 181 -6.26 -4.61 0.29
N ASN A 182 -6.22 -3.48 -0.41
CA ASN A 182 -6.23 -3.43 -1.89
C ASN A 182 -4.88 -3.76 -2.54
N ALA A 183 -3.78 -3.69 -1.77
CA ALA A 183 -2.43 -4.05 -2.17
C ALA A 183 -2.00 -5.43 -1.62
N ASN A 184 -2.85 -6.08 -0.82
CA ASN A 184 -2.65 -7.46 -0.40
C ASN A 184 -2.79 -8.41 -1.60
N PRO A 185 -2.10 -9.57 -1.58
CA PRO A 185 -2.22 -10.56 -2.63
C PRO A 185 -3.69 -10.92 -2.90
N ILE A 186 -4.05 -10.96 -4.18
CA ILE A 186 -5.41 -11.28 -4.62
C ILE A 186 -5.75 -12.70 -4.16
N ARG A 187 -6.97 -12.90 -3.65
CA ARG A 187 -7.45 -14.22 -3.27
C ARG A 187 -7.38 -15.17 -4.48
N PRO A 188 -6.68 -16.31 -4.39
CA PRO A 188 -6.63 -17.26 -5.50
C PRO A 188 -8.02 -17.79 -5.79
N VAL A 189 -8.39 -17.79 -7.08
CA VAL A 189 -9.66 -18.35 -7.56
C VAL A 189 -9.39 -19.79 -7.98
N ILE A 190 -10.03 -20.73 -7.31
CA ILE A 190 -9.96 -22.15 -7.67
C ILE A 190 -10.83 -22.35 -8.91
N ALA A 191 -10.28 -23.00 -9.94
CA ALA A 191 -11.04 -23.36 -11.13
C ALA A 191 -12.20 -24.29 -10.77
N TYR A 192 -13.37 -24.06 -11.36
CA TYR A 192 -14.51 -24.95 -11.17
C TYR A 192 -14.15 -26.36 -11.65
N PRO A 193 -14.42 -27.43 -10.87
CA PRO A 193 -14.16 -28.79 -11.32
C PRO A 193 -14.91 -29.04 -12.63
N THR A 194 -14.16 -29.12 -13.73
CA THR A 194 -14.76 -29.59 -14.98
C THR A 194 -14.94 -31.09 -14.81
N ALA A 195 -16.19 -31.57 -14.86
CA ALA A 195 -16.46 -32.98 -14.86
C ALA A 195 -15.67 -33.62 -16.01
N SER A 196 -14.66 -34.43 -15.69
CA SER A 196 -13.97 -35.25 -16.67
C SER A 196 -15.03 -36.10 -17.35
N SER A 197 -15.26 -35.87 -18.64
CA SER A 197 -16.10 -36.75 -19.44
C SER A 197 -15.57 -38.16 -19.26
N ALA A 198 -16.31 -39.00 -18.54
CA ALA A 198 -15.99 -40.39 -18.37
C ALA A 198 -16.03 -41.02 -19.77
N GLN A 199 -14.85 -41.37 -20.28
CA GLN A 199 -14.69 -42.08 -21.54
C GLN A 199 -15.51 -43.38 -21.44
N VAL A 200 -16.64 -43.40 -22.15
CA VAL A 200 -17.49 -44.59 -22.29
C VAL A 200 -16.65 -45.66 -22.98
N ALA A 201 -16.29 -46.70 -22.24
CA ALA A 201 -15.74 -47.93 -22.80
C ALA A 201 -16.83 -48.63 -23.63
N PRO A 202 -16.55 -49.10 -24.86
CA PRO A 202 -17.55 -49.79 -25.66
C PRO A 202 -17.79 -51.19 -25.11
N ALA A 203 -18.98 -51.42 -24.53
CA ALA A 203 -19.50 -52.76 -24.27
C ALA A 203 -20.06 -53.34 -25.58
N GLY A 204 -19.69 -54.58 -25.86
CA GLY A 204 -19.80 -55.24 -27.16
C GLY A 204 -21.20 -55.39 -27.75
N SER A 205 -21.22 -55.41 -29.08
CA SER A 205 -22.36 -55.69 -29.94
C SER A 205 -22.90 -57.10 -29.71
N ALA A 206 -24.19 -57.20 -29.36
CA ALA A 206 -24.97 -58.42 -29.52
C ALA A 206 -25.51 -58.48 -30.96
N VAL A 207 -25.20 -59.59 -31.62
CA VAL A 207 -25.63 -59.98 -32.97
C VAL A 207 -27.12 -60.35 -32.96
N VAL A 208 -27.88 -59.80 -33.91
CA VAL A 208 -29.12 -60.43 -34.40
C VAL A 208 -29.15 -60.30 -35.93
N GLU A 209 -29.18 -61.45 -36.58
CA GLU A 209 -29.31 -61.69 -38.03
C GLU A 209 -30.61 -61.13 -38.60
N GLY A 210 -30.50 -60.56 -39.80
CA GLY A 210 -31.61 -60.18 -40.66
C GLY A 210 -31.16 -60.23 -42.13
N ASP A 211 -31.85 -61.06 -42.88
CA ASP A 211 -31.54 -61.64 -44.20
C ASP A 211 -31.68 -60.69 -45.41
N GLY A 212 -30.84 -60.94 -46.43
CA GLY A 212 -31.19 -60.88 -47.86
C GLY A 212 -31.23 -59.53 -48.60
N GLY A 213 -30.36 -59.38 -49.61
CA GLY A 213 -30.68 -58.59 -50.82
C GLY A 213 -29.53 -57.77 -51.41
N ALA A 214 -28.95 -58.25 -52.52
CA ALA A 214 -28.02 -57.50 -53.36
C ALA A 214 -28.76 -56.56 -54.32
N GLY A 215 -28.19 -55.37 -54.61
CA GLY A 215 -28.69 -54.47 -55.66
C GLY A 215 -27.95 -53.14 -55.72
N GLU A 216 -27.08 -53.01 -56.72
CA GLU A 216 -26.43 -51.80 -57.23
C GLU A 216 -27.45 -50.76 -57.74
N GLY A 217 -27.18 -49.45 -57.60
CA GLY A 217 -27.88 -48.41 -58.38
C GLY A 217 -28.00 -47.01 -57.77
N ASP A 218 -27.02 -46.15 -58.09
CA ASP A 218 -27.08 -44.73 -58.52
C ASP A 218 -28.13 -43.73 -57.96
N GLY A 219 -27.62 -42.55 -57.57
CA GLY A 219 -28.25 -41.26 -57.92
C GLY A 219 -28.74 -40.31 -56.81
N VAL A 220 -28.21 -39.07 -56.87
CA VAL A 220 -28.88 -37.76 -56.58
C VAL A 220 -28.49 -37.00 -55.29
N THR A 221 -27.53 -36.08 -55.49
CA THR A 221 -27.45 -34.64 -55.12
C THR A 221 -28.09 -34.09 -53.85
N ALA A 222 -27.33 -33.29 -53.09
CA ALA A 222 -27.58 -31.84 -52.95
C ALA A 222 -26.37 -31.17 -52.26
N ASP A 223 -25.85 -30.17 -52.96
CA ASP A 223 -24.71 -29.32 -52.59
C ASP A 223 -25.13 -28.25 -51.58
N ALA A 224 -24.14 -27.59 -51.00
CA ALA A 224 -24.23 -26.65 -49.90
C ALA A 224 -24.80 -25.29 -50.31
N ASP A 225 -25.64 -24.71 -49.45
CA ASP A 225 -26.05 -23.31 -49.48
C ASP A 225 -25.79 -22.67 -48.10
N ALA A 226 -24.94 -21.66 -48.06
CA ALA A 226 -25.03 -20.52 -47.14
C ALA A 226 -24.11 -19.40 -47.65
N ASP A 227 -24.72 -18.54 -48.45
CA ASP A 227 -24.16 -17.36 -49.10
C ASP A 227 -23.83 -16.21 -48.13
N ALA A 228 -22.99 -15.33 -48.66
CA ALA A 228 -22.43 -14.10 -48.11
C ALA A 228 -23.44 -13.07 -47.56
N HIS A 229 -22.97 -12.15 -46.70
CA HIS A 229 -22.74 -10.77 -47.14
C HIS A 229 -22.14 -9.85 -46.06
N GLU A 230 -20.99 -9.30 -46.42
CA GLU A 230 -20.31 -8.11 -45.90
C GLU A 230 -20.96 -6.85 -46.47
N SER A 231 -21.21 -5.83 -45.62
CA SER A 231 -20.95 -4.42 -45.96
C SER A 231 -21.23 -3.46 -44.80
N ALA A 232 -20.33 -2.50 -44.69
CA ALA A 232 -20.29 -1.35 -43.81
C ALA A 232 -21.37 -0.29 -44.11
N VAL A 233 -21.70 0.54 -43.10
CA VAL A 233 -22.08 1.95 -43.30
C VAL A 233 -21.68 2.79 -42.08
N ALA A 234 -21.13 3.97 -42.33
CA ALA A 234 -20.74 4.99 -41.36
C ALA A 234 -21.72 6.18 -41.36
N SER A 235 -21.74 6.92 -40.23
CA SER A 235 -22.29 8.28 -39.96
C SER A 235 -23.81 8.45 -40.11
N ASP A 236 -24.54 9.15 -39.25
CA ASP A 236 -24.26 10.30 -38.39
C ASP A 236 -25.35 10.35 -37.29
N GLU A 237 -25.11 11.06 -36.18
CA GLU A 237 -26.09 11.86 -35.39
C GLU A 237 -25.55 12.14 -33.98
N ALA A 238 -25.48 13.43 -33.69
CA ALA A 238 -24.91 14.06 -32.52
C ALA A 238 -25.74 13.82 -31.25
N TYR A 239 -25.06 13.63 -30.12
CA TYR A 239 -25.65 13.92 -28.81
C TYR A 239 -24.65 14.76 -27.99
N THR A 240 -24.98 16.05 -27.91
CA THR A 240 -24.35 17.05 -27.06
C THR A 240 -24.97 16.93 -25.67
N ASP A 241 -24.18 16.59 -24.65
CA ASP A 241 -24.62 16.74 -23.25
C ASP A 241 -24.24 18.14 -22.75
N VAL A 242 -25.26 18.90 -22.37
CA VAL A 242 -25.18 20.30 -21.96
C VAL A 242 -25.16 20.33 -20.44
N ILE A 243 -24.01 20.63 -19.84
CA ILE A 243 -23.92 20.95 -18.42
C ILE A 243 -24.33 22.42 -18.23
N VAL A 244 -25.51 22.63 -17.64
CA VAL A 244 -25.97 23.93 -17.14
C VAL A 244 -25.36 24.19 -15.76
N PRO A 245 -24.77 25.36 -15.49
CA PRO A 245 -24.24 25.70 -14.18
C PRO A 245 -25.38 26.12 -13.25
N LEU A 246 -25.55 25.41 -12.13
CA LEU A 246 -26.40 25.87 -11.03
C LEU A 246 -25.57 26.80 -10.14
N GLY A 247 -25.97 28.07 -10.10
CA GLY A 247 -25.39 29.09 -9.25
C GLY A 247 -25.91 29.04 -7.81
N ASP A 248 -25.15 29.78 -7.00
CA ASP A 248 -25.46 30.31 -5.67
C ASP A 248 -25.34 29.33 -4.48
N ALA A 249 -24.16 29.38 -3.84
CA ALA A 249 -23.99 29.04 -2.43
C ALA A 249 -23.05 30.07 -1.82
N THR A 250 -23.65 30.93 -1.01
CA THR A 250 -23.02 31.95 -0.18
C THR A 250 -22.08 31.29 0.84
N ALA A 251 -20.83 31.75 0.87
CA ALA A 251 -19.86 31.38 1.88
C ALA A 251 -20.29 31.97 3.24
N HIS A 252 -20.45 31.11 4.25
CA HIS A 252 -20.45 31.51 5.65
C HIS A 252 -19.06 31.33 6.24
N ASP A 253 -18.51 32.49 6.55
CA ASP A 253 -17.51 32.83 7.54
C ASP A 253 -17.51 31.91 8.78
N VAL A 254 -16.35 31.31 9.08
CA VAL A 254 -16.03 30.85 10.44
C VAL A 254 -14.53 31.07 10.68
N SER A 255 -14.22 32.25 11.21
CA SER A 255 -12.97 32.55 11.89
C SER A 255 -12.92 31.92 13.29
N GLU A 256 -11.77 31.31 13.59
CA GLU A 256 -10.99 31.51 14.82
C GLU A 256 -11.64 31.15 16.17
N ILE A 257 -11.21 30.01 16.74
CA ILE A 257 -11.23 29.79 18.19
C ILE A 257 -9.80 29.44 18.62
N GLU A 258 -9.19 30.42 19.27
CA GLU A 258 -7.98 30.37 20.09
C GLU A 258 -8.27 29.54 21.35
N LEU A 259 -7.46 28.51 21.62
CA LEU A 259 -7.42 27.83 22.91
C LEU A 259 -5.97 27.82 23.40
N THR A 260 -5.73 28.72 24.34
CA THR A 260 -4.60 28.73 25.26
C THR A 260 -4.68 27.50 26.16
N ASP A 261 -3.63 26.67 26.18
CA ASP A 261 -3.47 25.62 27.18
C ASP A 261 -2.23 25.93 28.03
N ASP A 262 -2.49 26.44 29.23
CA ASP A 262 -1.54 26.52 30.33
C ASP A 262 -1.48 25.14 30.99
N THR A 263 -0.35 24.44 30.84
CA THR A 263 -0.07 23.22 31.63
C THR A 263 1.08 23.48 32.59
N GLU A 264 0.71 23.82 33.82
CA GLU A 264 1.58 23.73 34.99
C GLU A 264 2.03 22.28 35.21
N SER A 265 3.32 22.14 35.42
CA SER A 265 4.00 20.91 35.78
C SER A 265 3.62 20.49 37.21
N VAL A 266 3.03 19.31 37.37
CA VAL A 266 2.97 18.63 38.67
C VAL A 266 3.72 17.32 38.58
N GLU A 267 4.89 17.35 39.21
CA GLU A 267 5.78 16.23 39.51
C GLU A 267 5.11 15.31 40.54
N GLY A 268 4.84 14.06 40.15
CA GLY A 268 4.29 13.01 41.00
C GLY A 268 5.21 11.79 41.01
N THR A 269 5.82 11.54 42.16
CA THR A 269 6.83 10.52 42.44
C THR A 269 6.24 9.13 42.69
N GLN A 270 6.93 8.10 42.18
CA GLN A 270 6.93 6.65 42.56
C GLN A 270 5.59 5.89 42.38
N THR A 271 5.58 4.67 41.83
CA THR A 271 6.23 3.50 42.44
C THR A 271 6.41 2.39 41.41
N ASP A 272 7.60 1.80 41.42
CA ASP A 272 7.99 0.57 40.74
C ASP A 272 7.09 -0.59 41.20
N VAL A 273 6.20 -1.05 40.32
CA VAL A 273 5.42 -2.28 40.50
C VAL A 273 5.79 -3.22 39.37
N ALA A 274 6.38 -4.36 39.75
CA ALA A 274 6.73 -5.45 38.86
C ALA A 274 5.57 -5.79 37.89
N PRO A 275 5.85 -6.15 36.63
CA PRO A 275 4.82 -6.40 35.63
C PRO A 275 4.04 -7.65 36.03
N VAL A 276 2.85 -7.45 36.59
CA VAL A 276 1.81 -8.49 36.65
C VAL A 276 1.37 -8.70 35.19
N GLU A 277 1.36 -9.95 34.73
CA GLU A 277 1.01 -10.35 33.37
C GLU A 277 -0.18 -9.55 32.81
N ALA A 278 0.10 -8.52 32.03
CA ALA A 278 -0.93 -7.74 31.35
C ALA A 278 -1.53 -8.64 30.28
N GLY A 279 -2.69 -9.22 30.58
CA GLY A 279 -3.45 -10.03 29.63
C GLY A 279 -3.68 -9.27 28.32
N GLN A 280 -3.52 -9.95 27.18
CA GLN A 280 -3.74 -9.34 25.88
C GLN A 280 -5.18 -8.78 25.78
N PRO A 281 -5.36 -7.59 25.21
CA PRO A 281 -6.68 -7.00 25.06
C PRO A 281 -7.56 -7.88 24.16
N PHE A 282 -8.83 -8.03 24.53
CA PHE A 282 -9.79 -8.83 23.77
C PHE A 282 -11.16 -8.19 23.74
N TRP A 283 -11.97 -8.58 22.75
CA TRP A 283 -13.34 -8.12 22.63
C TRP A 283 -14.27 -9.05 23.40
N ALA A 284 -15.18 -8.47 24.18
CA ALA A 284 -16.16 -9.21 24.93
C ALA A 284 -17.58 -8.72 24.61
N LEU A 285 -18.50 -9.66 24.44
CA LEU A 285 -19.92 -9.41 24.17
C LEU A 285 -20.73 -9.63 25.45
N ALA A 286 -21.52 -8.63 25.83
CA ALA A 286 -22.45 -8.71 26.95
C ALA A 286 -23.87 -9.06 26.45
N PRO A 287 -24.48 -10.18 26.91
CA PRO A 287 -25.84 -10.55 26.51
C PRO A 287 -26.94 -9.73 27.21
N GLU A 288 -26.61 -9.05 28.31
CA GLU A 288 -27.54 -8.24 29.12
C GLU A 288 -26.96 -6.85 29.38
N THR A 289 -27.83 -5.88 29.72
CA THR A 289 -27.40 -4.52 30.07
C THR A 289 -26.59 -4.53 31.37
N ARG A 290 -25.38 -3.97 31.35
CA ARG A 290 -24.47 -3.97 32.51
C ARG A 290 -23.87 -2.59 32.77
N PRO A 291 -23.89 -2.10 34.02
CA PRO A 291 -23.23 -0.85 34.38
C PRO A 291 -21.72 -1.04 34.50
N VAL A 292 -20.98 -0.12 33.88
CA VAL A 292 -19.53 0.04 34.05
C VAL A 292 -19.31 1.13 35.08
N HIS A 293 -18.43 0.86 36.04
CA HIS A 293 -18.15 1.78 37.15
C HIS A 293 -16.82 2.51 36.93
N ASP A 294 -16.67 3.69 37.52
CA ASP A 294 -15.38 4.38 37.59
C ASP A 294 -14.50 3.86 38.75
N GLU A 295 -13.37 4.52 38.99
CA GLU A 295 -12.46 4.17 40.09
C GLU A 295 -13.07 4.44 41.48
N GLN A 296 -14.07 5.33 41.55
CA GLN A 296 -14.80 5.70 42.75
C GLN A 296 -16.00 4.77 43.01
N GLY A 297 -16.36 3.92 42.04
CA GLY A 297 -17.48 2.97 42.11
C GLY A 297 -18.82 3.54 41.64
N ASP A 298 -18.84 4.75 41.08
CA ASP A 298 -20.03 5.35 40.48
C ASP A 298 -20.23 4.84 39.05
N VAL A 299 -21.49 4.77 38.59
CA VAL A 299 -21.82 4.29 37.24
C VAL A 299 -21.36 5.31 36.20
N LEU A 300 -20.40 4.92 35.36
CA LEU A 300 -19.82 5.74 34.31
C LEU A 300 -20.62 5.69 33.01
N PHE A 301 -21.07 4.49 32.62
CA PHE A 301 -21.97 4.23 31.49
C PHE A 301 -22.54 2.81 31.55
N GLU A 302 -23.57 2.52 30.76
CA GLU A 302 -24.17 1.20 30.64
C GLU A 302 -23.84 0.57 29.27
N ILE A 303 -23.44 -0.69 29.28
CA ILE A 303 -23.26 -1.51 28.08
C ILE A 303 -24.62 -2.14 27.76
N GLY A 304 -25.15 -1.91 26.56
CA GLY A 304 -26.42 -2.51 26.13
C GLY A 304 -26.31 -4.00 25.78
N PRO A 305 -27.44 -4.72 25.67
CA PRO A 305 -27.44 -6.10 25.22
C PRO A 305 -26.91 -6.17 23.79
N GLU A 306 -26.03 -7.13 23.51
CA GLU A 306 -25.33 -7.31 22.22
C GLU A 306 -24.24 -6.26 21.91
N ALA A 307 -23.84 -5.43 22.87
CA ALA A 307 -22.73 -4.49 22.67
C ALA A 307 -21.37 -5.18 22.87
N TRP A 308 -20.46 -4.94 21.92
CA TRP A 308 -19.06 -5.35 22.02
C TRP A 308 -18.26 -4.30 22.78
N ILE A 309 -17.50 -4.73 23.78
CA ILE A 309 -16.63 -3.86 24.56
C ILE A 309 -15.20 -4.36 24.54
N LEU A 310 -14.24 -3.44 24.50
CA LEU A 310 -12.82 -3.76 24.53
C LEU A 310 -12.36 -3.93 25.97
N VAL A 311 -11.99 -5.16 26.35
CA VAL A 311 -11.33 -5.47 27.62
C VAL A 311 -9.83 -5.27 27.45
N ILE A 312 -9.24 -4.40 28.26
CA ILE A 312 -7.80 -4.11 28.26
C ILE A 312 -7.08 -5.02 29.26
N GLU A 313 -7.72 -5.34 30.38
CA GLU A 313 -7.11 -6.10 31.46
C GLU A 313 -8.17 -7.00 32.11
N ASP A 314 -7.78 -8.25 32.37
CA ASP A 314 -8.58 -9.21 33.15
C ASP A 314 -7.98 -9.34 34.54
N ARG A 315 -8.70 -8.86 35.56
CA ARG A 315 -8.27 -8.91 36.96
C ARG A 315 -8.79 -10.14 37.71
N GLY A 316 -9.32 -11.14 37.02
CA GLY A 316 -9.82 -12.39 37.60
C GLY A 316 -11.09 -12.22 38.44
N GLY A 317 -11.74 -11.06 38.35
CA GLY A 317 -12.95 -10.70 39.12
C GLY A 317 -13.58 -9.37 38.70
N ALA A 318 -12.91 -8.60 37.85
CA ALA A 318 -13.45 -7.47 37.12
C ALA A 318 -12.68 -7.30 35.81
N TYR A 319 -13.36 -6.83 34.76
CA TYR A 319 -12.71 -6.44 33.52
C TYR A 319 -12.47 -4.94 33.49
N VAL A 320 -11.26 -4.53 33.12
CA VAL A 320 -10.98 -3.14 32.77
C VAL A 320 -11.37 -2.94 31.33
N VAL A 321 -12.41 -2.16 31.10
CA VAL A 321 -12.99 -1.94 29.77
C VAL A 321 -12.75 -0.52 29.29
N ARG A 322 -12.54 -0.37 27.97
CA ARG A 322 -12.47 0.93 27.32
C ARG A 322 -13.63 1.11 26.37
N HIS A 323 -14.34 2.22 26.55
CA HIS A 323 -15.41 2.66 25.69
C HIS A 323 -14.88 3.40 24.45
N ASP A 324 -15.67 3.49 23.38
CA ASP A 324 -15.26 4.11 22.10
C ASP A 324 -14.96 5.60 22.21
N ASP A 325 -15.47 6.27 23.25
CA ASP A 325 -15.17 7.67 23.55
C ASP A 325 -13.85 7.88 24.31
N GLY A 326 -13.10 6.79 24.57
CA GLY A 326 -11.82 6.81 25.25
C GLY A 326 -11.89 6.68 26.78
N ARG A 327 -13.09 6.66 27.38
CA ARG A 327 -13.23 6.46 28.83
C ARG A 327 -12.93 5.01 29.20
N VAL A 328 -12.27 4.83 30.34
CA VAL A 328 -11.95 3.51 30.92
C VAL A 328 -12.75 3.33 32.19
N GLY A 329 -13.30 2.14 32.38
CA GLY A 329 -14.04 1.80 33.59
C GLY A 329 -13.94 0.32 33.94
N TYR A 330 -14.52 -0.03 35.07
CA TYR A 330 -14.47 -1.35 35.68
C TYR A 330 -15.82 -2.05 35.54
N LEU A 331 -15.80 -3.21 34.88
CA LEU A 331 -16.94 -4.09 34.77
C LEU A 331 -16.80 -5.24 35.77
N HIS A 332 -17.56 -5.17 36.86
CA HIS A 332 -17.52 -6.16 37.94
C HIS A 332 -18.35 -7.42 37.66
N ASP A 333 -19.37 -7.33 36.81
CA ASP A 333 -20.18 -8.49 36.45
C ASP A 333 -19.69 -9.10 35.13
N THR A 334 -18.81 -10.08 35.25
CA THR A 334 -18.18 -10.80 34.12
C THR A 334 -18.91 -12.09 33.72
N THR A 335 -20.09 -12.35 34.31
CA THR A 335 -20.86 -13.59 34.10
C THR A 335 -21.44 -13.65 32.69
N ASP A 336 -21.39 -14.82 32.04
CA ASP A 336 -21.97 -15.07 30.70
C ASP A 336 -21.48 -14.17 29.55
N MET A 337 -20.30 -13.55 29.70
CA MET A 337 -19.67 -12.78 28.63
C MET A 337 -19.00 -13.69 27.60
N THR A 338 -19.23 -13.41 26.31
CA THR A 338 -18.60 -14.16 25.21
C THR A 338 -17.33 -13.46 24.74
N ARG A 339 -16.20 -14.18 24.71
CA ARG A 339 -14.90 -13.67 24.24
C ARG A 339 -14.73 -13.91 22.73
N GLY A 340 -14.30 -12.87 22.01
CA GLY A 340 -13.90 -12.90 20.60
C GLY A 340 -12.42 -12.65 20.38
#